data_AF-A0A2E5T0F7-F1
#
_entry.id   AF-A0A2E5T0F7-F1
#
_cell.length_a   1.000
_cell.length_b   1.000
_cell.length_c   1.000
_cell.angle_alpha   90.00
_cell.angle_beta   90.00
_cell.angle_gamma   90.00
#
_symmetry.space_group_name_H-M   'P 1'
#
loop_
_entity.id
_entity.type
_entity.pdbx_description
1 polymer ?
#
loop_
_entity_poly.entity_id
_entity_poly.type
_entity_poly.pdbx_seq_one_letter_code
_entity_poly.pdbx_strand_id
1 'polypeptide(L)'
;MPLQTNTNVPPYYDDYNPLNDFYRVMYRPGYPVQARELTQQQSILQNQISTLAERFMKEGDNIVPGEYGIDVPVPYVRLSSITQGSTAQDFVGYTITGVTSGVKAKVDFATAETDDDDITLFVTYDDSGNTEEQATFTEGEILTSDTPNLYTAAVGVNEVSKPITSPPMGQGTLFNVAEGWFFVDGFMVRNSADTIALDKYSVTPTCQVGFLVTEGFVTSFEDPSLLDNATGSSNYAAPGADRLQINLTLTKKELNYEPYTGTITPQTESPNFITLCTVIQGNIQGKPGDTVKWQWLYDVLAKRTFEESGDYIVTDFPIKQLEYPNTDSTNMGVFDADEDGLYPPVPFSGSTDPISFADAEAKYSVQVSPGTAYVQG
;
A
#
# COMPACT_ATOMS: atom_id res chain seq x y z
N MET A 1 -2.17 -19.67 -7.50
CA MET A 1 -3.40 -20.39 -7.85
C MET A 1 -3.40 -20.66 -9.36
N PRO A 2 -4.20 -21.61 -9.88
CA PRO A 2 -4.40 -21.70 -11.33
C PRO A 2 -5.15 -20.46 -11.85
N LEU A 3 -4.88 -20.08 -13.11
CA LEU A 3 -5.61 -19.04 -13.84
C LEU A 3 -7.11 -19.17 -13.59
N GLN A 4 -7.75 -18.10 -13.11
CA GLN A 4 -9.17 -18.17 -12.75
C GLN A 4 -10.08 -18.12 -13.97
N THR A 5 -9.64 -17.43 -15.01
CA THR A 5 -10.36 -17.34 -16.27
C THR A 5 -10.25 -18.66 -17.02
N ASN A 6 -11.38 -19.34 -17.18
CA ASN A 6 -11.44 -20.56 -17.96
C ASN A 6 -11.24 -20.25 -19.45
N THR A 7 -10.06 -20.59 -19.99
CA THR A 7 -9.72 -20.46 -21.41
C THR A 7 -10.26 -21.61 -22.27
N ASN A 8 -10.77 -22.68 -21.65
CA ASN A 8 -11.42 -23.80 -22.34
C ASN A 8 -12.90 -23.53 -22.63
N VAL A 9 -13.17 -22.40 -23.29
CA VAL A 9 -14.52 -21.98 -23.70
C VAL A 9 -14.52 -21.61 -25.18
N PRO A 10 -15.68 -21.69 -25.87
CA PRO A 10 -15.79 -21.16 -27.23
C PRO A 10 -15.45 -19.66 -27.24
N PRO A 11 -14.65 -19.15 -28.20
CA PRO A 11 -14.10 -19.82 -29.39
C PRO A 11 -12.69 -20.42 -29.20
N TYR A 12 -12.07 -20.31 -28.02
CA TYR A 12 -10.63 -20.57 -27.81
C TYR A 12 -10.30 -22.06 -27.62
N TYR A 13 -11.16 -22.82 -26.93
CA TYR A 13 -11.01 -24.26 -26.68
C TYR A 13 -9.60 -24.68 -26.21
N ASP A 14 -9.00 -23.89 -25.31
CA ASP A 14 -7.71 -24.22 -24.72
C ASP A 14 -7.85 -25.32 -23.67
N ASP A 15 -7.76 -26.57 -24.11
CA ASP A 15 -7.89 -27.77 -23.27
C ASP A 15 -6.54 -28.34 -22.84
N TYR A 16 -5.51 -27.49 -22.75
CA TYR A 16 -4.21 -27.90 -22.23
C TYR A 16 -4.34 -28.43 -20.80
N ASN A 17 -3.72 -29.59 -20.56
CA ASN A 17 -3.64 -30.19 -19.23
C ASN A 17 -2.18 -30.61 -18.97
N PRO A 18 -1.55 -30.11 -17.89
CA PRO A 18 -0.17 -30.45 -17.56
C PRO A 18 0.04 -31.95 -17.27
N LEU A 19 -1.00 -32.68 -16.85
CA LEU A 19 -0.93 -34.12 -16.54
C LEU A 19 -0.82 -35.02 -17.79
N ASN A 20 -1.03 -34.47 -18.98
CA ASN A 20 -0.94 -35.24 -20.22
C ASN A 20 0.49 -35.32 -20.77
N ASP A 21 1.47 -34.66 -20.14
CA ASP A 21 2.88 -34.67 -20.51
C ASP A 21 3.18 -34.26 -21.98
N PHE A 22 2.34 -33.37 -22.54
CA PHE A 22 2.59 -32.78 -23.85
C PHE A 22 3.42 -31.49 -23.72
N TYR A 23 4.65 -31.52 -24.23
CA TYR A 23 5.60 -30.41 -24.11
C TYR A 23 5.79 -29.57 -25.38
N ARG A 24 5.21 -29.98 -26.51
CA ARG A 24 5.31 -29.24 -27.78
C ARG A 24 4.21 -29.64 -28.75
N VAL A 25 3.64 -28.64 -29.41
CA VAL A 25 2.77 -28.82 -30.57
C VAL A 25 3.64 -29.04 -31.82
N MET A 26 3.37 -30.12 -32.56
CA MET A 26 4.13 -30.49 -33.76
C MET A 26 3.28 -30.27 -35.02
N TYR A 27 3.54 -29.17 -35.73
CA TYR A 27 2.84 -28.87 -36.98
C TYR A 27 3.23 -29.83 -38.10
N ARG A 28 2.23 -30.44 -38.74
CA ARG A 28 2.44 -31.33 -39.88
C ARG A 28 2.40 -30.55 -41.20
N PRO A 29 3.38 -30.75 -42.09
CA PRO A 29 3.36 -30.10 -43.40
C PRO A 29 2.13 -30.55 -44.20
N GLY A 30 1.51 -29.61 -44.93
CA GLY A 30 0.32 -29.86 -45.75
C GLY A 30 -1.02 -29.83 -45.00
N TYR A 31 -1.02 -29.59 -43.68
CA TYR A 31 -2.23 -29.39 -42.87
C TYR A 31 -2.36 -27.93 -42.43
N PRO A 32 -3.55 -27.32 -42.49
CA PRO A 32 -3.76 -25.95 -42.00
C PRO A 32 -3.60 -25.91 -40.47
N VAL A 33 -2.95 -24.86 -39.98
CA VAL A 33 -2.80 -24.60 -38.55
C VAL A 33 -4.16 -24.18 -37.99
N GLN A 34 -4.55 -24.79 -36.87
CA GLN A 34 -5.80 -24.47 -36.17
C GLN A 34 -5.52 -23.49 -35.03
N ALA A 35 -6.47 -22.59 -34.73
CA ALA A 35 -6.32 -21.60 -33.66
C ALA A 35 -6.06 -22.26 -32.30
N ARG A 36 -6.76 -23.36 -31.99
CA ARG A 36 -6.55 -24.16 -30.78
C ARG A 36 -5.10 -24.60 -30.59
N GLU A 37 -4.42 -25.02 -31.65
CA GLU A 37 -3.02 -25.47 -31.61
C GLU A 37 -2.05 -24.33 -31.29
N LEU A 38 -2.38 -23.09 -31.71
CA LEU A 38 -1.59 -21.90 -31.41
C LEU A 38 -1.82 -21.42 -29.98
N THR A 39 -3.06 -21.51 -29.47
CA THR A 39 -3.37 -21.21 -28.07
C THR A 39 -2.70 -22.22 -27.14
N GLN A 40 -2.83 -23.52 -27.43
CA GLN A 40 -2.20 -24.58 -26.64
C GLN A 40 -0.68 -24.48 -26.61
N GLN A 41 -0.03 -24.06 -27.72
CA GLN A 41 1.41 -23.79 -27.71
C GLN A 41 1.79 -22.72 -26.67
N GLN A 42 0.99 -21.66 -26.54
CA GLN A 42 1.23 -20.60 -25.56
C GLN A 42 1.06 -21.14 -24.13
N SER A 43 0.00 -21.91 -23.87
CA SER A 43 -0.27 -22.50 -22.56
C SER A 43 0.83 -23.48 -22.12
N ILE A 44 1.39 -24.27 -23.04
CA ILE A 44 2.57 -25.12 -22.78
C ILE A 44 3.78 -24.29 -22.38
N LEU A 45 4.11 -23.24 -23.16
CA LEU A 45 5.25 -22.38 -22.87
C LEU A 45 5.08 -21.66 -21.52
N GLN A 46 3.88 -21.15 -21.26
CA GLN A 46 3.54 -20.49 -20.00
C GLN A 46 3.69 -21.44 -18.82
N ASN A 47 3.25 -22.71 -18.93
CA ASN A 47 3.40 -23.69 -17.87
C ASN A 47 4.88 -23.99 -17.55
N GLN A 48 5.74 -24.09 -18.57
CA GLN A 48 7.18 -24.28 -18.36
C GLN A 48 7.82 -23.08 -17.65
N ILE A 49 7.42 -21.86 -18.03
CA ILE A 49 7.89 -20.62 -17.38
C ILE A 49 7.39 -20.54 -15.94
N SER A 50 6.09 -20.83 -15.68
CA SER A 50 5.49 -20.84 -14.34
C SER A 50 6.22 -21.82 -13.43
N THR A 51 6.41 -23.06 -13.88
CA THR A 51 7.08 -24.11 -13.10
C THR A 51 8.51 -23.73 -12.74
N LEU A 52 9.22 -23.07 -13.66
CA LEU A 52 10.56 -22.53 -13.39
C LEU A 52 10.51 -21.38 -12.38
N ALA A 53 9.56 -20.47 -12.50
CA ALA A 53 9.42 -19.30 -11.64
C ALA A 53 9.00 -19.69 -10.21
N GLU A 54 8.08 -20.63 -10.05
CA GLU A 54 7.61 -21.16 -8.75
C GLU A 54 8.75 -21.76 -7.91
N ARG A 55 9.86 -22.19 -8.53
CA ARG A 55 11.03 -22.67 -7.78
C ARG A 55 11.74 -21.54 -7.02
N PHE A 56 11.64 -20.32 -7.52
CA PHE A 56 12.40 -19.17 -7.03
C PHE A 56 11.52 -18.10 -6.39
N MET A 57 10.25 -18.06 -6.74
CA MET A 57 9.31 -17.01 -6.37
C MET A 57 8.04 -17.61 -5.78
N LYS A 58 7.49 -16.92 -4.78
CA LYS A 58 6.13 -17.16 -4.27
C LYS A 58 5.17 -16.15 -4.89
N GLU A 59 3.88 -16.47 -4.84
CA GLU A 59 2.83 -15.55 -5.24
C GLU A 59 2.93 -14.25 -4.43
N GLY A 60 2.90 -13.12 -5.13
CA GLY A 60 3.07 -11.80 -4.55
C GLY A 60 4.51 -11.30 -4.43
N ASP A 61 5.50 -12.13 -4.76
CA ASP A 61 6.88 -11.66 -4.80
C ASP A 61 7.06 -10.61 -5.90
N ASN A 62 7.77 -9.54 -5.56
CA ASN A 62 8.19 -8.52 -6.51
C ASN A 62 9.40 -9.01 -7.32
N ILE A 63 9.27 -9.03 -8.65
CA ILE A 63 10.34 -9.37 -9.59
C ILE A 63 11.27 -8.16 -9.72
N VAL A 64 10.68 -7.02 -10.07
CA VAL A 64 11.31 -5.70 -10.06
C VAL A 64 10.75 -4.98 -8.85
N PRO A 65 11.58 -4.36 -8.00
CA PRO A 65 11.08 -3.63 -6.85
C PRO A 65 10.21 -2.47 -7.31
N GLY A 66 8.89 -2.66 -7.25
CA GLY A 66 7.94 -1.58 -7.08
C GLY A 66 8.05 -1.16 -5.63
N GLU A 67 8.73 -0.04 -5.40
CA GLU A 67 8.83 0.56 -4.07
C GLU A 67 7.42 0.95 -3.62
N TYR A 68 7.05 0.60 -2.39
CA TYR A 68 5.80 1.04 -1.79
C TYR A 68 6.12 1.71 -0.46
N GLY A 69 5.37 2.75 -0.15
CA GLY A 69 5.56 3.57 1.02
C GLY A 69 4.23 3.91 1.68
N ILE A 70 4.32 4.31 2.93
CA ILE A 70 3.22 4.93 3.65
C ILE A 70 3.62 6.36 3.95
N ASP A 71 2.75 7.30 3.59
CA ASP A 71 2.94 8.70 3.90
C ASP A 71 2.05 9.02 5.12
N VAL A 72 2.70 9.21 6.27
CA VAL A 72 2.08 9.59 7.55
C VAL A 72 2.97 10.61 8.25
N PRO A 73 2.45 11.78 8.69
CA PRO A 73 1.11 12.32 8.44
C PRO A 73 1.00 13.10 7.12
N VAL A 74 -0.13 13.00 6.42
CA VAL A 74 -0.43 13.81 5.22
C VAL A 74 -1.57 14.80 5.52
N PRO A 75 -1.40 16.11 5.29
CA PRO A 75 -2.48 17.06 5.48
C PRO A 75 -3.63 16.83 4.49
N TYR A 76 -4.88 16.92 4.97
CA TYR A 76 -6.04 16.93 4.10
C TYR A 76 -6.90 18.18 4.30
N VAL A 77 -7.66 18.50 3.25
CA VAL A 77 -8.64 19.58 3.20
C VAL A 77 -9.90 19.03 2.56
N ARG A 78 -11.01 19.14 3.27
CA ARG A 78 -12.33 18.80 2.75
C ARG A 78 -12.96 19.96 2.04
N LEU A 79 -13.69 19.66 0.97
CA LEU A 79 -14.38 20.64 0.15
C LEU A 79 -15.88 20.48 0.31
N SER A 80 -16.58 21.59 0.62
CA SER A 80 -18.05 21.62 0.67
C SER A 80 -18.67 21.69 -0.72
N SER A 81 -17.97 22.29 -1.69
CA SER A 81 -18.42 22.38 -3.07
C SER A 81 -17.26 22.62 -4.02
N ILE A 82 -17.46 22.19 -5.26
CA ILE A 82 -16.55 22.44 -6.38
C ILE A 82 -17.31 23.08 -7.53
N THR A 83 -16.58 23.69 -8.46
CA THR A 83 -17.15 24.27 -9.67
C THR A 83 -17.93 23.20 -10.45
N GLN A 84 -19.15 23.51 -10.89
CA GLN A 84 -19.99 22.56 -11.62
C GLN A 84 -19.30 22.07 -12.89
N GLY A 85 -19.20 20.75 -13.03
CA GLY A 85 -18.53 20.08 -14.16
C GLY A 85 -17.04 19.78 -13.94
N SER A 86 -16.48 20.10 -12.77
CA SER A 86 -15.17 19.59 -12.34
C SER A 86 -15.33 18.31 -11.51
N THR A 87 -14.28 17.50 -11.46
CA THR A 87 -14.16 16.33 -10.61
C THR A 87 -13.02 16.51 -9.61
N ALA A 88 -13.03 15.75 -8.52
CA ALA A 88 -11.96 15.80 -7.52
C ALA A 88 -10.56 15.54 -8.12
N GLN A 89 -10.49 14.69 -9.16
CA GLN A 89 -9.24 14.35 -9.84
C GLN A 89 -8.66 15.49 -10.69
N ASP A 90 -9.49 16.43 -11.14
CA ASP A 90 -9.01 17.57 -11.94
C ASP A 90 -8.13 18.53 -11.14
N PHE A 91 -8.21 18.45 -9.80
CA PHE A 91 -7.37 19.24 -8.90
C PHE A 91 -6.01 18.60 -8.60
N VAL A 92 -5.83 17.30 -8.88
CA VAL A 92 -4.60 16.57 -8.55
C VAL A 92 -3.43 17.06 -9.40
N GLY A 93 -2.30 17.32 -8.74
CA GLY A 93 -1.07 17.82 -9.35
C GLY A 93 -1.01 19.34 -9.52
N TYR A 94 -2.12 20.05 -9.29
CA TYR A 94 -2.17 21.51 -9.38
C TYR A 94 -2.05 22.18 -8.01
N THR A 95 -1.61 23.44 -8.02
CA THR A 95 -1.55 24.28 -6.83
C THR A 95 -2.88 24.99 -6.64
N ILE A 96 -3.41 24.93 -5.41
CA ILE A 96 -4.58 25.65 -4.94
C ILE A 96 -4.14 26.81 -4.04
N THR A 97 -4.78 27.96 -4.18
CA THR A 97 -4.53 29.17 -3.40
C THR A 97 -5.81 29.62 -2.70
N GLY A 98 -5.74 29.79 -1.37
CA GLY A 98 -6.83 30.33 -0.57
C GLY A 98 -7.00 31.82 -0.79
N VAL A 99 -8.22 32.28 -1.08
CA VAL A 99 -8.50 33.70 -1.33
C VAL A 99 -8.42 34.53 -0.03
N THR A 100 -8.81 33.94 1.10
CA THR A 100 -8.83 34.64 2.39
C THR A 100 -7.48 34.52 3.11
N SER A 101 -6.95 33.30 3.20
CA SER A 101 -5.66 33.01 3.86
C SER A 101 -4.43 33.38 3.02
N GLY A 102 -4.54 33.34 1.69
CA GLY A 102 -3.40 33.46 0.78
C GLY A 102 -2.49 32.23 0.74
N VAL A 103 -2.81 31.18 1.51
CA VAL A 103 -2.03 29.94 1.62
C VAL A 103 -2.02 29.21 0.28
N LYS A 104 -0.86 28.67 -0.10
CA LYS A 104 -0.72 27.84 -1.30
C LYS A 104 -0.40 26.42 -0.91
N ALA A 105 -1.13 25.48 -1.50
CA ALA A 105 -0.87 24.06 -1.33
C ALA A 105 -0.95 23.35 -2.67
N LYS A 106 -0.11 22.35 -2.85
CA LYS A 106 -0.16 21.43 -3.98
C LYS A 106 -1.03 20.23 -3.62
N VAL A 107 -1.93 19.83 -4.53
CA VAL A 107 -2.79 18.65 -4.31
C VAL A 107 -2.05 17.40 -4.79
N ASP A 108 -1.78 16.47 -3.87
CA ASP A 108 -1.07 15.22 -4.18
C ASP A 108 -2.03 14.07 -4.50
N PHE A 109 -3.18 14.02 -3.83
CA PHE A 109 -4.21 13.01 -4.05
C PHE A 109 -5.60 13.56 -3.74
N ALA A 110 -6.62 13.03 -4.40
CA ALA A 110 -8.01 13.45 -4.17
C ALA A 110 -8.93 12.24 -4.08
N THR A 111 -9.84 12.27 -3.11
CA THR A 111 -10.92 11.29 -2.99
C THR A 111 -12.25 11.93 -3.37
N ALA A 112 -13.02 11.22 -4.18
CA ALA A 112 -14.35 11.65 -4.61
C ALA A 112 -15.37 11.63 -3.46
N GLU A 113 -16.41 12.43 -3.63
CA GLU A 113 -17.59 12.47 -2.75
C GLU A 113 -18.34 11.14 -2.78
N THR A 114 -18.88 10.76 -1.63
CA THR A 114 -19.82 9.66 -1.43
C THR A 114 -21.00 10.17 -0.61
N ASP A 115 -22.10 9.41 -0.52
CA ASP A 115 -23.31 9.85 0.19
C ASP A 115 -23.09 10.29 1.66
N ASP A 116 -22.04 9.74 2.28
CA ASP A 116 -21.66 9.96 3.68
C ASP A 116 -20.41 10.85 3.84
N ASP A 117 -19.71 11.20 2.76
CA ASP A 117 -18.40 11.83 2.83
C ASP A 117 -18.16 12.81 1.67
N ASP A 118 -17.82 14.05 1.99
CA ASP A 118 -17.54 15.09 1.00
C ASP A 118 -16.20 14.84 0.27
N ILE A 119 -15.90 15.66 -0.74
CA ILE A 119 -14.62 15.59 -1.46
C ILE A 119 -13.47 15.92 -0.51
N THR A 120 -12.45 15.07 -0.51
CA THR A 120 -11.25 15.24 0.34
C THR A 120 -10.01 15.32 -0.51
N LEU A 121 -9.28 16.43 -0.40
CA LEU A 121 -7.99 16.65 -1.04
C LEU A 121 -6.88 16.43 -0.04
N PHE A 122 -5.89 15.63 -0.39
CA PHE A 122 -4.63 15.53 0.33
C PHE A 122 -3.63 16.49 -0.30
N VAL A 123 -3.03 17.33 0.54
CA VAL A 123 -2.27 18.49 0.08
C VAL A 123 -0.94 18.62 0.81
N THR A 124 0.07 19.09 0.09
CA THR A 124 1.33 19.56 0.66
C THR A 124 1.33 21.10 0.63
N TYR A 125 1.50 21.73 1.79
CA TYR A 125 1.54 23.19 1.90
C TYR A 125 2.90 23.73 1.45
N ASP A 126 2.89 24.60 0.45
CA ASP A 126 4.10 25.21 -0.13
C ASP A 126 4.37 26.62 0.45
N ASP A 127 3.32 27.35 0.84
CA ASP A 127 3.42 28.75 1.28
C ASP A 127 2.40 29.05 2.40
N SER A 128 2.84 29.62 3.51
CA SER A 128 2.00 29.95 4.69
C SER A 128 1.20 31.25 4.53
N GLY A 129 1.08 31.77 3.30
CA GLY A 129 0.12 32.82 2.96
C GLY A 129 0.50 34.23 3.40
N ASN A 130 -0.51 35.09 3.58
CA ASN A 130 -0.31 36.54 3.75
C ASN A 130 0.12 36.95 5.17
N THR A 131 -0.18 36.10 6.15
CA THR A 131 0.17 36.31 7.55
C THR A 131 0.95 35.07 7.96
N GLU A 132 2.22 35.21 8.36
CA GLU A 132 3.11 34.10 8.77
C GLU A 132 2.59 33.29 9.99
N GLU A 133 1.36 33.56 10.44
CA GLU A 133 0.66 32.94 11.56
C GLU A 133 -0.31 31.81 11.16
N GLN A 134 -0.74 31.74 9.89
CA GLN A 134 -1.70 30.71 9.42
C GLN A 134 -1.00 29.70 8.50
N ALA A 135 -0.58 28.56 9.06
CA ALA A 135 0.10 27.51 8.30
C ALA A 135 -0.85 26.63 7.45
N THR A 136 -2.16 26.86 7.54
CA THR A 136 -3.19 26.03 6.91
C THR A 136 -4.34 26.90 6.35
N PHE A 137 -5.18 26.33 5.50
CA PHE A 137 -6.43 26.97 5.04
C PHE A 137 -7.39 27.33 6.19
N THR A 138 -8.46 28.07 5.87
CA THR A 138 -9.51 28.46 6.81
C THR A 138 -10.86 27.89 6.40
N GLU A 139 -11.70 27.56 7.39
CA GLU A 139 -13.00 26.95 7.13
C GLU A 139 -13.90 27.86 6.27
N GLY A 140 -14.58 27.27 5.28
CA GLY A 140 -15.48 28.00 4.39
C GLY A 140 -14.81 28.96 3.41
N GLU A 141 -13.48 29.00 3.32
CA GLU A 141 -12.81 29.87 2.34
C GLU A 141 -12.88 29.32 0.92
N ILE A 142 -12.74 30.22 -0.06
CA ILE A 142 -12.70 29.86 -1.48
C ILE A 142 -11.26 29.58 -1.87
N LEU A 143 -11.05 28.42 -2.48
CA LEU A 143 -9.80 27.98 -3.10
C LEU A 143 -9.87 28.22 -4.60
N THR A 144 -8.82 28.82 -5.13
CA THR A 144 -8.61 29.00 -6.57
C THR A 144 -7.50 28.07 -7.03
N SER A 145 -7.76 27.24 -8.05
CA SER A 145 -6.75 26.35 -8.61
C SER A 145 -6.06 26.96 -9.83
N ASP A 146 -4.78 26.64 -10.03
CA ASP A 146 -4.03 26.96 -11.25
C ASP A 146 -4.30 25.96 -12.39
N THR A 147 -5.50 25.36 -12.40
CA THR A 147 -5.90 24.46 -13.48
C THR A 147 -6.15 25.26 -14.77
N PRO A 148 -6.01 24.65 -15.97
CA PRO A 148 -6.27 25.35 -17.25
C PRO A 148 -7.67 25.97 -17.35
N ASN A 149 -8.63 25.45 -16.59
CA ASN A 149 -10.02 25.91 -16.53
C ASN A 149 -10.33 26.78 -15.30
N LEU A 150 -9.34 27.09 -14.46
CA LEU A 150 -9.44 27.92 -13.25
C LEU A 150 -10.59 27.49 -12.34
N TYR A 151 -10.69 26.19 -12.06
CA TYR A 151 -11.71 25.68 -11.16
C TYR A 151 -11.55 26.25 -9.75
N THR A 152 -12.67 26.59 -9.13
CA THR A 152 -12.75 27.00 -7.73
C THR A 152 -13.40 25.92 -6.89
N ALA A 153 -12.98 25.84 -5.63
CA ALA A 153 -13.57 24.98 -4.61
C ALA A 153 -13.81 25.79 -3.34
N ALA A 154 -14.75 25.36 -2.50
CA ALA A 154 -14.97 25.96 -1.18
C ALA A 154 -14.58 24.94 -0.10
N VAL A 155 -13.81 25.38 0.89
CA VAL A 155 -13.43 24.55 2.03
C VAL A 155 -14.69 24.18 2.83
N GLY A 156 -14.68 22.98 3.40
CA GLY A 156 -15.71 22.51 4.31
C GLY A 156 -15.84 23.40 5.54
N VAL A 157 -17.03 23.43 6.13
CA VAL A 157 -17.26 24.05 7.43
C VAL A 157 -17.56 22.95 8.42
N ASN A 158 -16.98 23.03 9.61
CA ASN A 158 -17.21 22.05 10.65
C ASN A 158 -18.71 21.94 10.98
N GLU A 159 -19.20 20.74 11.31
CA GLU A 159 -20.61 20.40 11.58
C GLU A 159 -21.62 20.57 10.42
N VAL A 160 -21.25 21.23 9.31
CA VAL A 160 -22.12 21.41 8.13
C VAL A 160 -21.74 20.45 7.01
N SER A 161 -20.44 20.35 6.74
CA SER A 161 -19.87 19.44 5.74
C SER A 161 -19.78 18.02 6.30
N LYS A 162 -19.98 17.00 5.46
CA LYS A 162 -19.92 15.59 5.87
C LYS A 162 -18.51 15.00 5.67
N PRO A 163 -18.04 14.13 6.58
CA PRO A 163 -18.68 13.71 7.83
C PRO A 163 -18.61 14.80 8.91
N ILE A 164 -19.65 14.89 9.74
CA ILE A 164 -19.71 15.83 10.87
C ILE A 164 -18.78 15.44 12.05
N THR A 165 -18.17 14.26 11.98
CA THR A 165 -17.36 13.68 13.06
C THR A 165 -15.89 14.05 12.98
N SER A 166 -15.43 14.59 11.85
CA SER A 166 -14.06 15.04 11.65
C SER A 166 -14.02 16.51 11.22
N PRO A 167 -13.01 17.28 11.69
CA PRO A 167 -12.84 18.66 11.23
C PRO A 167 -12.58 18.69 9.71
N PRO A 168 -12.90 19.80 9.01
CA PRO A 168 -12.70 19.92 7.57
C PRO A 168 -11.21 19.90 7.18
N MET A 169 -10.30 20.04 8.15
CA MET A 169 -8.87 20.02 7.95
C MET A 169 -8.22 19.15 9.02
N GLY A 170 -7.22 18.37 8.63
CA GLY A 170 -6.52 17.50 9.56
C GLY A 170 -5.40 16.73 8.88
N GLN A 171 -5.06 15.59 9.47
CA GLN A 171 -4.05 14.69 8.97
C GLN A 171 -4.66 13.33 8.66
N GLY A 172 -4.29 12.76 7.52
CA GLY A 172 -4.68 11.44 7.08
C GLY A 172 -3.45 10.63 6.68
N THR A 173 -3.73 9.45 6.11
CA THR A 173 -2.71 8.49 5.73
C THR A 173 -2.88 8.05 4.29
N LEU A 174 -1.82 8.19 3.51
CA LEU A 174 -1.75 7.69 2.14
C LEU A 174 -0.81 6.50 2.05
N PHE A 175 -1.06 5.65 1.06
CA PHE A 175 -0.19 4.56 0.67
C PHE A 175 0.07 4.65 -0.82
N ASN A 176 1.34 4.68 -1.19
CA ASN A 176 1.78 4.79 -2.57
C ASN A 176 2.49 3.51 -3.01
N VAL A 177 2.31 3.15 -4.27
CA VAL A 177 3.03 2.04 -4.90
C VAL A 177 3.57 2.52 -6.23
N ALA A 178 4.88 2.35 -6.42
CA ALA A 178 5.54 2.59 -7.69
C ALA A 178 5.24 1.47 -8.69
N GLU A 179 5.47 1.74 -9.97
CA GLU A 179 5.41 0.71 -10.99
C GLU A 179 6.43 -0.40 -10.73
N GLY A 180 5.99 -1.63 -10.96
CA GLY A 180 6.76 -2.83 -10.64
C GLY A 180 6.22 -4.04 -11.37
N TRP A 181 6.88 -5.18 -11.14
CA TRP A 181 6.47 -6.46 -11.68
C TRP A 181 6.26 -7.42 -10.52
N PHE A 182 5.09 -8.04 -10.48
CA PHE A 182 4.68 -8.97 -9.44
C PHE A 182 4.43 -10.35 -10.03
N PHE A 183 4.78 -11.39 -9.29
CA PHE A 183 4.49 -12.76 -9.68
C PHE A 183 3.08 -13.15 -9.21
N VAL A 184 2.19 -13.41 -10.15
CA VAL A 184 0.77 -13.67 -9.93
C VAL A 184 0.34 -14.86 -10.77
N ASP A 185 -0.07 -15.95 -10.12
CA ASP A 185 -0.65 -17.13 -10.77
C ASP A 185 0.16 -17.67 -11.96
N GLY A 186 1.49 -17.69 -11.83
CA GLY A 186 2.40 -18.16 -12.86
C GLY A 186 2.80 -17.11 -13.91
N PHE A 187 2.17 -15.94 -13.88
CA PHE A 187 2.47 -14.80 -14.74
C PHE A 187 3.31 -13.76 -14.03
N MET A 188 4.11 -13.05 -14.81
CA MET A 188 4.80 -11.84 -14.38
C MET A 188 3.93 -10.66 -14.83
N VAL A 189 3.22 -10.04 -13.90
CA VAL A 189 2.24 -8.99 -14.21
C VAL A 189 2.78 -7.64 -13.75
N ARG A 190 2.68 -6.64 -14.63
CA ARG A 190 3.07 -5.27 -14.31
C ARG A 190 1.93 -4.56 -13.58
N ASN A 191 2.24 -3.86 -12.50
CA ASN A 191 1.32 -2.86 -11.94
C ASN A 191 1.69 -1.46 -12.45
N SER A 192 0.67 -0.60 -12.55
CA SER A 192 0.87 0.84 -12.69
C SER A 192 1.17 1.47 -11.33
N ALA A 193 1.84 2.62 -11.34
CA ALA A 193 1.95 3.42 -10.13
C ALA A 193 0.55 3.86 -9.69
N ASP A 194 0.25 3.69 -8.40
CA ASP A 194 -1.08 3.94 -7.84
C ASP A 194 -0.97 4.40 -6.39
N THR A 195 -1.92 5.21 -5.95
CA THR A 195 -1.98 5.77 -4.60
C THR A 195 -3.38 5.57 -4.03
N ILE A 196 -3.47 5.09 -2.80
CA ILE A 196 -4.73 4.88 -2.09
C ILE A 196 -4.71 5.55 -0.72
N ALA A 197 -5.86 6.10 -0.31
CA ALA A 197 -6.04 6.59 1.06
C ALA A 197 -6.35 5.42 2.01
N LEU A 198 -5.45 5.15 2.96
CA LEU A 198 -5.67 4.12 3.99
C LEU A 198 -6.69 4.58 5.01
N ASP A 199 -6.55 5.82 5.47
CA ASP A 199 -7.55 6.50 6.29
C ASP A 199 -7.53 7.98 5.92
N LYS A 200 -8.72 8.53 5.68
CA LYS A 200 -8.88 9.93 5.28
C LYS A 200 -8.68 10.88 6.45
N TYR A 201 -9.04 10.45 7.66
CA TYR A 201 -9.22 11.34 8.81
C TYR A 201 -8.41 10.93 10.04
N SER A 202 -7.58 9.89 9.93
CA SER A 202 -6.71 9.40 11.01
C SER A 202 -5.29 9.10 10.54
N VAL A 203 -4.35 9.21 11.49
CA VAL A 203 -2.93 8.87 11.33
C VAL A 203 -2.58 7.47 11.84
N THR A 204 -3.55 6.76 12.44
CA THR A 204 -3.33 5.40 12.98
C THR A 204 -4.21 4.34 12.31
N PRO A 205 -4.19 4.18 10.98
CA PRO A 205 -4.94 3.12 10.32
C PRO A 205 -4.43 1.73 10.73
N THR A 206 -5.35 0.78 10.82
CA THR A 206 -5.02 -0.65 10.97
C THR A 206 -5.69 -1.41 9.84
N CYS A 207 -4.92 -1.73 8.80
CA CYS A 207 -5.44 -2.34 7.58
C CYS A 207 -4.36 -3.16 6.87
N GLN A 208 -4.81 -4.03 5.97
CA GLN A 208 -3.95 -4.83 5.10
C GLN A 208 -4.02 -4.26 3.69
N VAL A 209 -2.87 -3.96 3.09
CA VAL A 209 -2.81 -3.34 1.77
C VAL A 209 -2.23 -4.32 0.77
N GLY A 210 -2.80 -4.35 -0.43
CA GLY A 210 -2.45 -5.35 -1.42
C GLY A 210 -3.07 -5.11 -2.78
N PHE A 211 -2.77 -6.01 -3.71
CA PHE A 211 -3.37 -6.01 -5.03
C PHE A 211 -4.54 -6.97 -5.11
N LEU A 212 -5.66 -6.47 -5.61
CA LEU A 212 -6.76 -7.27 -6.11
C LEU A 212 -6.44 -7.68 -7.55
N VAL A 213 -6.36 -8.99 -7.79
CA VAL A 213 -6.11 -9.56 -9.12
C VAL A 213 -7.44 -9.74 -9.84
N THR A 214 -7.57 -9.10 -11.00
CA THR A 214 -8.71 -9.26 -11.90
C THR A 214 -8.23 -9.78 -13.25
N GLU A 215 -8.90 -10.80 -13.76
CA GLU A 215 -8.59 -11.40 -15.05
C GLU A 215 -9.79 -11.26 -15.99
N GLY A 216 -9.53 -11.04 -17.27
CA GLY A 216 -10.57 -10.94 -18.27
C GLY A 216 -10.06 -11.05 -19.70
N PHE A 217 -10.99 -11.24 -20.63
CA PHE A 217 -10.70 -11.17 -22.06
C PHE A 217 -10.95 -9.75 -22.55
N VAL A 218 -9.99 -9.18 -23.28
CA VAL A 218 -10.15 -7.94 -24.02
C VAL A 218 -10.37 -8.27 -25.47
N THR A 219 -11.50 -7.80 -26.00
CA THR A 219 -11.87 -8.01 -27.40
C THR A 219 -11.46 -6.83 -28.27
N SER A 220 -11.35 -7.06 -29.57
CA SER A 220 -11.10 -5.99 -30.56
C SER A 220 -12.22 -4.93 -30.64
N PHE A 221 -13.38 -5.18 -30.03
CA PHE A 221 -14.44 -4.18 -29.86
C PHE A 221 -14.12 -3.19 -28.75
N GLU A 222 -13.50 -3.65 -27.66
CA GLU A 222 -13.14 -2.84 -26.50
C GLU A 222 -11.84 -2.06 -26.75
N ASP A 223 -10.87 -2.69 -27.44
CA ASP A 223 -9.62 -2.05 -27.82
C ASP A 223 -9.40 -2.10 -29.35
N PRO A 224 -9.62 -0.98 -30.06
CA PRO A 224 -9.37 -0.86 -31.50
C PRO A 224 -7.90 -1.06 -31.89
N SER A 225 -6.94 -1.01 -30.96
CA SER A 225 -5.53 -1.29 -31.23
C SER A 225 -5.29 -2.76 -31.63
N LEU A 226 -6.24 -3.64 -31.29
CA LEU A 226 -6.22 -5.05 -31.63
C LEU A 226 -6.73 -5.34 -33.05
N LEU A 227 -7.20 -4.32 -33.80
CA LEU A 227 -7.57 -4.49 -35.21
C LEU A 227 -6.33 -4.82 -36.05
N ASP A 228 -6.53 -5.61 -37.09
CA ASP A 228 -5.45 -5.90 -38.03
C ASP A 228 -5.02 -4.62 -38.75
N ASN A 229 -3.74 -4.26 -38.59
CA ASN A 229 -3.15 -3.10 -39.21
C ASN A 229 -2.80 -3.43 -40.66
N ALA A 230 -3.74 -3.16 -41.59
CA ALA A 230 -3.42 -3.12 -43.00
C ALA A 230 -2.57 -1.87 -43.30
N THR A 231 -1.63 -1.99 -44.25
CA THR A 231 -0.67 -0.93 -44.63
C THR A 231 -1.30 0.47 -44.69
N GLY A 232 -1.09 1.29 -43.65
CA GLY A 232 -1.52 2.69 -43.58
C GLY A 232 -2.88 3.00 -42.94
N SER A 233 -3.69 2.02 -42.53
CA SER A 233 -4.96 2.25 -41.80
C SER A 233 -5.48 0.98 -41.11
N SER A 234 -6.11 1.10 -39.94
CA SER A 234 -6.75 -0.03 -39.25
C SER A 234 -7.90 -0.60 -40.10
N ASN A 235 -7.91 -1.92 -40.30
CA ASN A 235 -8.98 -2.58 -41.02
C ASN A 235 -10.16 -2.85 -40.07
N TYR A 236 -11.12 -1.93 -40.02
CA TYR A 236 -12.35 -2.07 -39.20
C TYR A 236 -13.17 -3.35 -39.50
N ALA A 237 -12.90 -4.03 -40.61
CA ALA A 237 -13.61 -5.25 -41.01
C ALA A 237 -12.89 -6.56 -40.63
N ALA A 238 -11.72 -6.49 -40.00
CA ALA A 238 -10.95 -7.66 -39.58
C ALA A 238 -10.62 -7.57 -38.07
N PRO A 239 -11.47 -8.10 -37.19
CA PRO A 239 -11.16 -8.17 -35.76
C PRO A 239 -9.91 -9.04 -35.57
N GLY A 240 -8.92 -8.53 -34.85
CA GLY A 240 -7.77 -9.34 -34.44
C GLY A 240 -8.13 -10.28 -33.29
N ALA A 241 -7.16 -11.11 -32.89
CA ALA A 241 -7.34 -12.06 -31.80
C ALA A 241 -7.50 -11.35 -30.45
N ASP A 242 -8.39 -11.88 -29.61
CA ASP A 242 -8.62 -11.40 -28.25
C ASP A 242 -7.37 -11.58 -27.37
N ARG A 243 -7.31 -10.84 -26.25
CA ARG A 243 -6.18 -10.88 -25.30
C ARG A 243 -6.66 -11.29 -23.91
N LEU A 244 -5.93 -12.17 -23.25
CA LEU A 244 -6.08 -12.38 -21.81
C LEU A 244 -5.36 -11.23 -21.10
N GLN A 245 -6.09 -10.43 -20.34
CA GLN A 245 -5.56 -9.34 -19.53
C GLN A 245 -5.66 -9.71 -18.05
N ILE A 246 -4.56 -9.51 -17.33
CA ILE A 246 -4.50 -9.60 -15.87
C ILE A 246 -4.19 -8.21 -15.35
N ASN A 247 -5.10 -7.65 -14.57
CA ASN A 247 -4.96 -6.32 -13.98
C ASN A 247 -4.80 -6.44 -12.46
N LEU A 248 -3.85 -5.67 -11.95
CA LEU A 248 -3.59 -5.51 -10.52
C LEU A 248 -4.14 -4.16 -10.08
N THR A 249 -5.17 -4.17 -9.25
CA THR A 249 -5.75 -2.95 -8.69
C THR A 249 -5.35 -2.84 -7.22
N LEU A 250 -4.77 -1.72 -6.82
CA LEU A 250 -4.40 -1.49 -5.43
C LEU A 250 -5.67 -1.37 -4.57
N THR A 251 -5.75 -2.10 -3.48
CA THR A 251 -6.92 -2.12 -2.60
C THR A 251 -6.49 -2.36 -1.15
N LYS A 252 -7.23 -1.77 -0.22
CA LYS A 252 -7.09 -2.04 1.22
C LYS A 252 -8.16 -3.00 1.70
N LYS A 253 -7.81 -3.80 2.70
CA LYS A 253 -8.72 -4.64 3.47
C LYS A 253 -8.68 -4.19 4.93
N GLU A 254 -9.86 -4.03 5.49
CA GLU A 254 -10.00 -3.72 6.91
C GLU A 254 -9.62 -4.95 7.76
N LEU A 255 -8.87 -4.70 8.83
CA LEU A 255 -8.43 -5.72 9.79
C LEU A 255 -9.13 -5.50 11.12
N ASN A 256 -9.62 -6.59 11.71
CA ASN A 256 -10.00 -6.58 13.11
C ASN A 256 -8.72 -6.79 13.94
N TYR A 257 -8.34 -5.76 14.70
CA TYR A 257 -7.21 -5.81 15.62
C TYR A 257 -7.72 -5.89 17.06
N GLU A 258 -7.39 -6.99 17.74
CA GLU A 258 -7.67 -7.15 19.17
C GLU A 258 -6.44 -6.73 19.99
N PRO A 259 -6.47 -5.56 20.67
CA PRO A 259 -5.28 -4.98 21.30
C PRO A 259 -4.73 -5.82 22.47
N TYR A 260 -5.57 -6.64 23.11
CA TYR A 260 -5.17 -7.42 24.28
C TYR A 260 -4.55 -8.78 23.94
N THR A 261 -4.87 -9.33 22.78
CA THR A 261 -4.35 -10.63 22.31
C THR A 261 -3.33 -10.50 21.19
N GLY A 262 -3.25 -9.33 20.54
CA GLY A 262 -2.42 -9.12 19.36
C GLY A 262 -2.91 -9.90 18.13
N THR A 263 -4.10 -10.50 18.19
CA THR A 263 -4.67 -11.27 17.09
C THR A 263 -5.16 -10.31 16.01
N ILE A 264 -4.72 -10.57 14.77
CA ILE A 264 -5.14 -9.84 13.58
C ILE A 264 -5.97 -10.80 12.74
N THR A 265 -7.22 -10.45 12.46
CA THR A 265 -8.09 -11.24 11.58
C THR A 265 -8.63 -10.34 10.47
N PRO A 266 -8.52 -10.74 9.19
CA PRO A 266 -9.15 -9.99 8.11
C PRO A 266 -10.67 -9.98 8.25
N GLN A 267 -11.30 -8.84 8.01
CA GLN A 267 -12.75 -8.69 8.11
C GLN A 267 -13.49 -9.33 6.92
N THR A 268 -12.83 -9.48 5.77
CA THR A 268 -13.38 -10.13 4.59
C THR A 268 -12.31 -10.90 3.83
N GLU A 269 -12.57 -12.18 3.57
CA GLU A 269 -11.74 -13.02 2.73
C GLU A 269 -12.07 -12.75 1.25
N SER A 270 -11.11 -12.18 0.54
CA SER A 270 -11.15 -12.12 -0.93
C SER A 270 -10.08 -13.07 -1.44
N PRO A 271 -10.45 -14.12 -2.19
CA PRO A 271 -9.50 -15.15 -2.61
C PRO A 271 -8.41 -14.62 -3.56
N ASN A 272 -8.66 -13.50 -4.26
CA ASN A 272 -7.78 -12.97 -5.31
C ASN A 272 -6.96 -11.78 -4.82
N PHE A 273 -6.51 -11.81 -3.57
CA PHE A 273 -5.85 -10.68 -2.97
C PHE A 273 -4.43 -11.04 -2.58
N ILE A 274 -3.48 -10.34 -3.19
CA ILE A 274 -2.06 -10.45 -2.90
C ILE A 274 -1.70 -9.37 -1.89
N THR A 275 -1.20 -9.77 -0.72
CA THR A 275 -0.82 -8.83 0.32
C THR A 275 0.57 -8.27 0.05
N LEU A 276 0.69 -6.93 0.08
CA LEU A 276 1.98 -6.24 0.02
C LEU A 276 2.49 -5.96 1.44
N CYS A 277 1.64 -5.37 2.28
CA CYS A 277 2.01 -5.05 3.64
C CYS A 277 0.81 -5.03 4.58
N THR A 278 1.09 -5.23 5.86
CA THR A 278 0.11 -5.05 6.93
C THR A 278 0.49 -3.79 7.68
N VAL A 279 -0.46 -2.88 7.87
CA VAL A 279 -0.29 -1.65 8.63
C VAL A 279 -1.04 -1.80 9.95
N ILE A 280 -0.36 -1.56 11.07
CA ILE A 280 -0.96 -1.60 12.42
C ILE A 280 -0.69 -0.27 13.09
N GLN A 281 -1.76 0.42 13.50
CA GLN A 281 -1.67 1.72 14.17
C GLN A 281 -0.78 2.73 13.43
N GLY A 282 -0.86 2.76 12.09
CA GLY A 282 -0.06 3.66 11.24
C GLY A 282 1.37 3.19 10.94
N ASN A 283 1.82 2.07 11.50
CA ASN A 283 3.15 1.51 11.23
C ASN A 283 3.09 0.29 10.31
N ILE A 284 3.94 0.26 9.28
CA ILE A 284 4.10 -0.93 8.44
C ILE A 284 4.75 -2.05 9.27
N GLN A 285 4.12 -3.22 9.26
CA GLN A 285 4.70 -4.46 9.77
C GLN A 285 5.64 -5.06 8.72
N GLY A 286 6.89 -5.30 9.12
CA GLY A 286 7.96 -5.72 8.22
C GLY A 286 8.62 -4.54 7.50
N LYS A 287 9.79 -4.78 6.89
CA LYS A 287 10.44 -3.74 6.08
C LYS A 287 9.90 -3.78 4.65
N PRO A 288 9.63 -2.63 4.02
CA PRO A 288 9.33 -2.56 2.60
C PRO A 288 10.44 -3.25 1.78
N GLY A 289 10.09 -4.30 1.04
CA GLY A 289 11.03 -5.03 0.19
C GLY A 289 11.75 -6.23 0.82
N ASP A 290 11.56 -6.52 2.11
CA ASP A 290 12.03 -7.77 2.75
C ASP A 290 11.06 -8.93 2.48
N THR A 291 10.59 -9.08 1.24
CA THR A 291 10.10 -10.39 0.80
C THR A 291 11.32 -11.30 0.76
N VAL A 292 11.29 -12.40 1.51
CA VAL A 292 12.41 -13.36 1.55
C VAL A 292 12.43 -14.10 0.20
N LYS A 293 13.00 -13.45 -0.81
CA LYS A 293 13.34 -14.07 -2.09
C LYS A 293 14.31 -15.19 -1.77
N TRP A 294 14.15 -16.38 -2.36
CA TRP A 294 15.08 -17.48 -2.08
C TRP A 294 15.08 -17.95 -0.62
N GLN A 295 13.93 -18.02 0.04
CA GLN A 295 13.84 -18.55 1.42
C GLN A 295 14.65 -19.84 1.60
N TRP A 296 14.57 -20.79 0.67
CA TRP A 296 15.35 -22.03 0.74
C TRP A 296 16.87 -21.80 0.74
N LEU A 297 17.37 -20.77 0.03
CA LEU A 297 18.79 -20.44 0.00
C LEU A 297 19.19 -19.75 1.29
N TYR A 298 18.35 -18.83 1.80
CA TYR A 298 18.57 -18.22 3.11
C TYR A 298 18.55 -19.25 4.23
N ASP A 299 17.65 -20.24 4.19
CA ASP A 299 17.62 -21.35 5.13
C ASP A 299 18.91 -22.19 5.06
N VAL A 300 19.40 -22.46 3.83
CA VAL A 300 20.68 -23.18 3.64
C VAL A 300 21.87 -22.35 4.13
N LEU A 301 21.91 -21.05 3.84
CA LEU A 301 22.97 -20.16 4.30
C LEU A 301 22.94 -19.99 5.82
N ALA A 302 21.76 -19.84 6.41
CA ALA A 302 21.56 -19.78 7.85
C ALA A 302 22.02 -21.09 8.51
N LYS A 303 21.63 -22.25 7.95
CA LYS A 303 22.09 -23.55 8.43
C LYS A 303 23.60 -23.70 8.35
N ARG A 304 24.22 -23.33 7.23
CA ARG A 304 25.69 -23.39 7.08
C ARG A 304 26.41 -22.46 8.05
N THR A 305 25.90 -21.25 8.21
CA THR A 305 26.46 -20.25 9.14
C THR A 305 26.35 -20.74 10.59
N PHE A 306 25.22 -21.36 10.94
CA PHE A 306 25.02 -21.97 12.25
C PHE A 306 25.91 -23.20 12.47
N GLU A 307 26.05 -24.09 11.49
CA GLU A 307 26.96 -25.24 11.59
C GLU A 307 28.44 -24.80 11.74
N GLU A 308 28.80 -23.63 11.19
CA GLU A 308 30.16 -23.08 11.29
C GLU A 308 30.40 -22.30 12.59
N SER A 309 29.44 -21.48 13.02
CA SER A 309 29.64 -20.46 14.08
C SER A 309 28.72 -20.60 15.29
N GLY A 310 27.69 -21.45 15.24
CA GLY A 310 26.66 -21.57 16.28
C GLY A 310 25.87 -20.28 16.49
N ASP A 311 25.45 -20.03 17.73
CA ASP A 311 24.85 -18.76 18.13
C ASP A 311 25.95 -17.74 18.43
N TYR A 312 25.88 -16.56 17.79
CA TYR A 312 26.88 -15.51 17.99
C TYR A 312 26.28 -14.11 17.91
N ILE A 313 26.93 -13.19 18.62
CA ILE A 313 26.61 -11.76 18.65
C ILE A 313 27.57 -11.05 17.71
N VAL A 314 27.03 -10.27 16.77
CA VAL A 314 27.82 -9.45 15.84
C VAL A 314 28.05 -8.07 16.43
N THR A 315 26.99 -7.45 16.94
CA THR A 315 27.05 -6.18 17.65
C THR A 315 26.48 -6.37 19.03
N ASP A 316 27.26 -5.97 20.03
CA ASP A 316 26.88 -6.08 21.43
C ASP A 316 25.60 -5.26 21.71
N PHE A 317 24.85 -5.66 22.73
CA PHE A 317 23.68 -4.92 23.19
C PHE A 317 24.10 -4.05 24.37
N PRO A 318 24.55 -2.80 24.17
CA PRO A 318 25.01 -2.01 25.30
C PRO A 318 23.81 -1.70 26.20
N ILE A 319 23.95 -2.17 27.44
CA ILE A 319 22.98 -1.98 28.51
C ILE A 319 23.38 -0.70 29.24
N LYS A 320 22.50 0.31 29.19
CA LYS A 320 22.66 1.56 29.93
C LYS A 320 21.63 1.59 31.05
N GLN A 321 22.09 1.73 32.28
CA GLN A 321 21.23 2.03 33.41
C GLN A 321 20.82 3.50 33.34
N LEU A 322 19.51 3.74 33.39
CA LEU A 322 18.89 5.05 33.47
C LEU A 322 18.13 5.16 34.79
N GLU A 323 17.95 6.38 35.26
CA GLU A 323 17.13 6.65 36.44
C GLU A 323 15.65 6.60 36.05
N TYR A 324 14.78 6.28 37.01
CA TYR A 324 13.34 6.30 36.77
C TYR A 324 12.79 7.74 36.74
N PRO A 325 13.06 8.59 37.75
CA PRO A 325 12.62 9.99 37.71
C PRO A 325 13.57 10.86 36.87
N ASN A 326 13.01 11.68 35.98
CA ASN A 326 13.75 12.78 35.37
C ASN A 326 13.70 14.01 36.29
N THR A 327 14.86 14.62 36.55
CA THR A 327 14.98 15.79 37.45
C THR A 327 15.89 16.83 36.82
N ASP A 328 15.71 18.11 37.17
CA ASP A 328 16.51 19.23 36.64
C ASP A 328 18.04 19.05 36.83
N SER A 329 18.45 18.26 37.82
CA SER A 329 19.85 17.93 38.10
C SER A 329 20.37 16.70 37.36
N THR A 330 19.47 15.83 36.88
CA THR A 330 19.78 14.48 36.41
C THR A 330 19.00 14.23 35.12
N ASN A 331 19.49 14.82 34.03
CA ASN A 331 18.88 14.80 32.70
C ASN A 331 19.00 13.43 31.98
N MET A 332 18.95 12.34 32.75
CA MET A 332 19.12 10.95 32.31
C MET A 332 17.98 10.04 32.81
N GLY A 333 16.92 10.60 33.38
CA GLY A 333 15.72 9.88 33.78
C GLY A 333 14.74 9.67 32.61
N VAL A 334 13.86 8.67 32.71
CA VAL A 334 12.93 8.29 31.63
C VAL A 334 11.54 8.95 31.78
N PHE A 335 11.08 9.17 33.00
CA PHE A 335 9.73 9.69 33.25
C PHE A 335 9.75 11.05 33.92
N ASP A 336 9.03 12.00 33.32
CA ASP A 336 8.75 13.30 33.92
C ASP A 336 7.63 13.19 34.96
N ALA A 337 7.63 14.09 35.94
CA ALA A 337 6.56 14.19 36.93
C ALA A 337 5.32 14.89 36.33
N ASP A 338 4.13 14.44 36.74
CA ASP A 338 2.86 15.10 36.43
C ASP A 338 2.69 16.43 37.22
N GLU A 339 1.64 17.22 36.95
CA GLU A 339 1.34 18.49 37.62
C GLU A 339 1.29 18.38 39.16
N ASP A 340 0.98 17.18 39.69
CA ASP A 340 0.92 16.85 41.12
C ASP A 340 2.24 16.30 41.69
N GLY A 341 3.33 16.26 40.91
CA GLY A 341 4.65 15.75 41.36
C GLY A 341 4.73 14.23 41.51
N LEU A 342 3.78 13.51 40.91
CA LEU A 342 3.70 12.04 40.88
C LEU A 342 4.30 11.50 39.59
N TYR A 343 4.89 10.31 39.66
CA TYR A 343 5.48 9.63 38.50
C TYR A 343 4.56 8.50 38.03
N PRO A 344 4.60 8.14 36.74
CA PRO A 344 3.78 7.07 36.21
C PRO A 344 4.06 5.73 36.93
N PRO A 345 3.05 4.85 37.07
CA PRO A 345 3.22 3.52 37.63
C PRO A 345 4.22 2.70 36.82
N VAL A 346 4.85 1.72 37.47
CA VAL A 346 5.81 0.84 36.81
C VAL A 346 5.06 0.00 35.76
N PRO A 347 5.49 0.03 34.49
CA PRO A 347 4.88 -0.78 33.44
C PRO A 347 4.85 -2.26 33.83
N PHE A 348 3.74 -2.96 33.56
CA PHE A 348 3.55 -4.39 33.84
C PHE A 348 3.55 -4.82 35.33
N SER A 349 3.50 -3.87 36.27
CA SER A 349 3.43 -4.19 37.71
C SER A 349 2.03 -4.60 38.20
N GLY A 350 0.99 -4.45 37.37
CA GLY A 350 -0.40 -4.74 37.74
C GLY A 350 -1.06 -3.67 38.62
N SER A 351 -0.35 -2.59 38.95
CA SER A 351 -0.89 -1.40 39.61
C SER A 351 -1.00 -0.25 38.61
N THR A 352 -2.12 0.48 38.67
CA THR A 352 -2.37 1.69 37.89
C THR A 352 -2.12 2.97 38.68
N ASP A 353 -1.70 2.86 39.94
CA ASP A 353 -1.60 4.00 40.84
C ASP A 353 -0.26 4.75 40.64
N PRO A 354 -0.29 6.09 40.45
CA PRO A 354 0.92 6.90 40.34
C PRO A 354 1.80 6.76 41.59
N ILE A 355 3.12 6.75 41.38
CA ILE A 355 4.10 6.53 42.45
C ILE A 355 4.71 7.85 42.94
N SER A 356 5.09 7.90 44.22
CA SER A 356 5.75 9.07 44.81
C SER A 356 7.20 9.20 44.31
N PHE A 357 7.77 10.40 44.42
CA PHE A 357 9.19 10.65 44.07
C PHE A 357 10.16 9.71 44.81
N ALA A 358 9.92 9.41 46.09
CA ALA A 358 10.76 8.51 46.87
C ALA A 358 10.70 7.06 46.36
N ASP A 359 9.52 6.63 45.89
CA ASP A 359 9.35 5.29 45.29
C ASP A 359 9.89 5.22 43.86
N ALA A 360 9.93 6.35 43.15
CA ALA A 360 10.54 6.49 41.83
C ALA A 360 12.09 6.49 41.93
N GLU A 361 12.68 7.22 42.87
CA GLU A 361 14.14 7.27 43.10
C GLU A 361 14.73 5.90 43.46
N ALA A 362 13.96 5.05 44.15
CA ALA A 362 14.36 3.69 44.48
C ALA A 362 14.36 2.73 43.26
N LYS A 363 13.93 3.19 42.08
CA LYS A 363 13.79 2.38 40.86
C LYS A 363 14.74 2.87 39.77
N TYR A 364 15.19 1.92 38.96
CA TYR A 364 16.00 2.20 37.77
C TYR A 364 15.30 1.64 36.54
N SER A 365 15.53 2.29 35.40
CA SER A 365 15.14 1.79 34.10
C SER A 365 16.38 1.29 33.36
N VAL A 366 16.22 0.23 32.57
CA VAL A 366 17.33 -0.35 31.80
C VAL A 366 17.06 -0.10 30.34
N GLN A 367 17.91 0.70 29.71
CA GLN A 367 17.89 0.88 28.27
C GLN A 367 18.78 -0.18 27.63
N VAL A 368 18.17 -1.08 26.89
CA VAL A 368 18.89 -2.01 26.00
C VAL A 368 18.93 -1.38 24.62
N SER A 369 20.12 -1.03 24.16
CA SER A 369 20.29 -0.48 22.81
C SER A 369 20.21 -1.59 21.76
N PRO A 370 19.83 -1.28 20.51
CA PRO A 370 19.77 -2.28 19.45
C PRO A 370 21.15 -2.89 19.18
N GLY A 371 21.20 -4.22 19.25
CA GLY A 371 22.33 -5.06 18.83
C GLY A 371 21.86 -6.10 17.81
N THR A 372 22.79 -6.87 17.28
CA THR A 372 22.53 -7.90 16.26
C THR A 372 23.12 -9.21 16.73
N ALA A 373 22.24 -10.19 16.94
CA ALA A 373 22.62 -11.55 17.25
C ALA A 373 21.98 -12.50 16.23
N TYR A 374 22.74 -13.51 15.84
CA TYR A 374 22.23 -14.67 15.12
C TYR A 374 22.03 -15.78 16.13
N VAL A 375 20.76 -16.10 16.37
CA VAL A 375 20.33 -17.12 17.33
C VAL A 375 19.35 -18.05 16.64
N GLN A 376 19.41 -19.34 16.94
CA GLN A 376 18.43 -20.30 16.44
C GLN A 376 17.02 -19.97 16.97
N GLY A 377 16.07 -19.74 16.05
CA GLY A 377 14.64 -19.55 16.34
C GLY A 377 13.86 -20.85 16.39
#